data_AF-A0A2R6MBU0-F1
#
_entry.id   AF-A0A2R6MBU0-F1
#
_cell.length_a   1.000
_cell.length_b   1.000
_cell.length_c   1.000
_cell.angle_alpha   90.00
_cell.angle_beta   90.00
_cell.angle_gamma   90.00
#
_symmetry.space_group_name_H-M   'P 1'
#
loop_
_entity.id
_entity.type
_entity.pdbx_description
1 polymer ?
#
loop_
_entity_poly.entity_id
_entity_poly.type
_entity_poly.pdbx_seq_one_letter_code
_entity_poly.pdbx_strand_id
1 'polypeptide(L)'
;RDPEVETREMHNRKRYWVGGPAPGGEGGSVDSDESGESGDSGGMVEIVDPVENPQFCANCHRVRVTHEGYLKGCLNRNDDLRSMGDMTKDEIRETFRETVANRVPYYGEYMVRGDDGEWEINDEYIGNVEV
;
A
#
# COMPACT_ATOMS: atom_id res chain seq x y z
N ARG A 1 27.06 1.55 -15.82
CA ARG A 1 25.90 1.87 -16.67
C ARG A 1 24.80 2.27 -15.70
N ASP A 2 24.33 3.51 -15.76
CA ASP A 2 23.27 3.96 -14.86
C ASP A 2 21.97 3.18 -15.14
N PRO A 3 21.21 2.80 -14.10
CA PRO A 3 19.94 2.14 -14.27
C PRO A 3 18.95 3.09 -14.94
N GLU A 4 18.17 2.57 -15.89
CA GLU A 4 17.01 3.29 -16.42
C GLU A 4 15.95 3.40 -15.32
N VAL A 5 15.43 4.62 -15.11
CA VAL A 5 14.45 4.91 -14.03
C VAL A 5 13.14 5.41 -14.61
N GLU A 6 12.06 4.70 -14.32
CA GLU A 6 10.68 5.11 -14.62
C GLU A 6 9.97 5.52 -13.31
N THR A 7 9.17 6.59 -13.34
CA THR A 7 8.34 7.01 -12.20
C THR A 7 6.87 6.91 -12.57
N ARG A 8 6.08 6.21 -11.75
CA ARG A 8 4.61 6.13 -11.93
C ARG A 8 3.90 7.15 -11.04
N GLU A 9 2.83 7.74 -11.58
CA GLU A 9 1.96 8.68 -10.84
C GLU A 9 1.31 8.05 -9.60
N MET A 10 0.94 6.76 -9.68
CA MET A 10 0.36 6.05 -8.55
C MET A 10 1.42 5.77 -7.47
N HIS A 11 1.43 6.62 -6.43
CA HIS A 11 2.30 6.59 -5.24
C HIS A 11 3.78 6.97 -5.48
N ASN A 12 4.10 7.77 -6.50
CA ASN A 12 5.48 8.21 -6.80
C ASN A 12 6.49 7.04 -6.87
N ARG A 13 6.05 5.88 -7.37
CA ARG A 13 6.86 4.66 -7.33
C ARG A 13 7.93 4.71 -8.39
N LYS A 14 9.17 4.51 -7.96
CA LYS A 14 10.35 4.46 -8.83
C LYS A 14 10.64 3.02 -9.20
N ARG A 15 10.82 2.77 -10.49
CA ARG A 15 11.23 1.49 -11.06
C ARG A 15 12.64 1.60 -11.59
N TYR A 16 13.42 0.57 -11.34
CA TYR A 16 14.82 0.45 -11.74
C TYR A 16 14.98 -0.83 -12.56
N TRP A 17 15.67 -0.74 -13.69
CA TRP A 17 16.06 -1.90 -14.49
C TRP A 17 17.48 -2.31 -14.18
N VAL A 18 17.67 -3.55 -13.71
CA VAL A 18 18.97 -4.10 -13.30
C VAL A 18 19.32 -5.28 -14.19
N GLY A 19 20.49 -5.29 -14.85
CA GLY A 19 21.00 -6.44 -15.61
C GLY A 19 20.56 -6.53 -17.08
N GLY A 20 20.00 -5.47 -17.68
CA GLY A 20 19.59 -5.46 -19.08
C GLY A 20 18.61 -4.32 -19.40
N PRO A 21 18.48 -3.92 -20.67
CA PRO A 21 17.57 -2.84 -21.06
C PRO A 21 16.10 -3.22 -20.84
N ALA A 22 15.24 -2.21 -20.65
CA ALA A 22 13.80 -2.40 -20.59
C ALA A 22 13.26 -3.13 -21.84
N PRO A 23 12.20 -3.96 -21.73
CA PRO A 23 11.59 -4.61 -22.89
C PRO A 23 11.06 -3.53 -23.83
N GLY A 24 11.69 -3.40 -25.00
CA GLY A 24 11.37 -2.38 -26.01
C GLY A 24 12.55 -1.51 -26.45
N GLY A 25 13.72 -1.62 -25.83
CA GLY A 25 14.94 -0.99 -26.32
C GLY A 25 15.49 -1.71 -27.56
N GLU A 26 15.44 -1.07 -28.73
CA GLU A 26 16.10 -1.55 -29.95
C GLU A 26 17.61 -1.68 -29.73
N GLY A 27 18.07 -2.92 -29.55
CA GLY A 27 19.47 -3.30 -29.56
C GLY A 27 19.59 -4.77 -29.93
N GLY A 28 19.82 -5.07 -31.21
CA GLY A 28 20.10 -6.41 -31.73
C GLY A 28 21.33 -7.06 -31.06
N SER A 29 21.58 -8.35 -31.16
CA SER A 29 21.29 -9.32 -32.22
C SER A 29 21.04 -10.70 -31.63
N VAL A 30 20.14 -11.46 -32.26
CA VAL A 30 19.92 -12.88 -31.97
C VAL A 30 20.91 -13.67 -32.82
N ASP A 31 21.98 -14.16 -32.22
CA ASP A 31 22.79 -15.25 -32.79
C ASP A 31 23.19 -16.23 -31.66
N SER A 32 22.58 -17.40 -31.76
CA SER A 32 23.01 -18.77 -31.39
C SER A 32 24.04 -18.97 -30.27
N ASP A 33 23.70 -19.77 -29.26
CA ASP A 33 24.30 -21.10 -29.06
C ASP A 33 23.66 -21.87 -27.89
N GLU A 34 23.36 -23.14 -28.16
CA GLU A 34 22.83 -24.14 -27.22
C GLU A 34 23.95 -24.56 -26.24
N SER A 35 24.13 -23.81 -25.16
CA SER A 35 24.78 -24.30 -23.93
C SER A 35 24.18 -23.54 -22.75
N GLY A 36 23.60 -24.27 -21.80
CA GLY A 36 22.79 -23.70 -20.73
C GLY A 36 23.59 -22.79 -19.81
N GLU A 37 23.44 -21.48 -19.98
CA GLU A 37 23.86 -20.49 -19.00
C GLU A 37 22.91 -19.29 -19.06
N SER A 38 22.42 -18.94 -17.86
CA SER A 38 21.34 -17.99 -17.57
C SER A 38 21.44 -16.72 -18.40
N GLY A 39 20.45 -16.50 -19.27
CA GLY A 39 20.31 -15.26 -20.02
C GLY A 39 20.37 -14.06 -19.08
N ASP A 40 21.23 -13.10 -19.40
CA ASP A 40 21.38 -11.80 -18.74
C ASP A 40 20.15 -10.93 -19.07
N SER A 41 18.95 -11.44 -18.77
CA SER A 41 17.70 -10.71 -18.83
C SER A 41 17.59 -9.92 -17.55
N GLY A 42 17.85 -8.62 -17.63
CA GLY A 42 17.66 -7.75 -16.49
C GLY A 42 16.25 -7.83 -15.91
N GLY A 43 16.15 -7.63 -14.60
CA GLY A 43 14.89 -7.57 -13.86
C GLY A 43 14.47 -6.13 -13.58
N MET A 44 13.15 -5.90 -13.50
CA MET A 44 12.58 -4.65 -13.01
C MET A 44 12.34 -4.73 -11.51
N VAL A 45 12.84 -3.76 -10.78
CA VAL A 45 12.64 -3.60 -9.34
C VAL A 45 11.86 -2.31 -9.08
N GLU A 46 10.78 -2.37 -8.30
CA GLU A 46 10.00 -1.21 -7.87
C GLU A 46 10.19 -0.96 -6.37
N ILE A 47 10.52 0.27 -5.99
CA ILE A 47 10.55 0.68 -4.57
C ILE A 47 9.17 1.20 -4.19
N VAL A 48 8.60 0.63 -3.13
CA VAL A 48 7.32 1.05 -2.55
C VAL A 48 7.61 1.75 -1.23
N ASP A 49 7.08 2.96 -1.06
CA ASP A 49 7.29 3.79 0.13
C ASP A 49 5.96 4.02 0.89
N PRO A 50 5.56 3.08 1.75
CA PRO A 50 4.26 3.11 2.42
C PRO A 50 4.27 3.79 3.80
N VAL A 51 5.44 4.18 4.31
CA VAL A 51 5.63 4.67 5.69
C VAL A 51 5.76 6.19 5.66
N GLU A 52 5.10 6.88 6.59
CA GLU A 52 5.08 8.36 6.65
C GLU A 52 4.65 9.04 5.33
N ASN A 53 3.84 8.34 4.54
CA ASN A 53 3.44 8.78 3.20
C ASN A 53 1.91 8.94 3.11
N PRO A 54 1.38 10.17 3.31
CA PRO A 54 -0.05 10.44 3.21
C PRO A 54 -0.65 10.13 1.85
N GLN A 55 0.12 10.34 0.77
CA GLN A 55 -0.35 10.04 -0.60
C GLN A 55 -0.51 8.53 -0.81
N PHE A 56 0.33 7.71 -0.19
CA PHE A 56 0.13 6.26 -0.18
C PHE A 56 -1.15 5.87 0.56
N CYS A 57 -1.36 6.43 1.76
CA CYS A 57 -2.52 6.13 2.59
C CYS A 57 -3.84 6.57 1.96
N ALA A 58 -3.91 7.79 1.41
CA ALA A 58 -5.11 8.35 0.76
C ALA A 58 -5.59 7.53 -0.44
N ASN A 59 -4.68 6.85 -1.13
CA ASN A 59 -4.97 6.01 -2.31
C ASN A 59 -5.19 4.53 -1.95
N CYS A 60 -5.18 4.15 -0.67
CA CYS A 60 -5.39 2.77 -0.24
C CYS A 60 -6.89 2.45 -0.12
N HIS A 61 -7.40 1.49 -0.90
CA HIS A 61 -8.81 1.06 -0.89
C HIS A 61 -9.07 -0.30 -0.19
N ARG A 62 -8.09 -0.82 0.55
CA ARG A 62 -8.20 -2.15 1.16
C ARG A 62 -8.96 -2.13 2.48
N VAL A 63 -9.97 -2.99 2.60
CA VAL A 63 -10.59 -3.41 3.87
C VAL A 63 -10.10 -4.82 4.19
N ARG A 64 -9.86 -5.11 5.47
CA ARG A 64 -9.33 -6.39 5.95
C ARG A 64 -10.30 -7.03 6.94
N VAL A 65 -10.11 -8.33 7.14
CA VAL A 65 -10.78 -9.11 8.18
C VAL A 65 -9.71 -9.62 9.14
N THR A 66 -9.90 -9.43 10.44
CA THR A 66 -9.02 -9.97 11.49
C THR A 66 -9.31 -11.45 11.72
N HIS A 67 -8.40 -12.16 12.38
CA HIS A 67 -8.59 -13.57 12.75
C HIS A 67 -9.77 -13.80 13.71
N GLU A 68 -10.15 -12.78 14.48
CA GLU A 68 -11.32 -12.81 15.38
C GLU A 68 -12.62 -12.39 14.67
N GLY A 69 -12.59 -12.12 13.36
CA GLY A 69 -13.79 -11.80 12.58
C GLY A 69 -14.20 -10.33 12.62
N TYR A 70 -13.28 -9.39 12.86
CA TYR A 70 -13.56 -7.96 12.78
C TYR A 70 -13.20 -7.38 11.42
N LEU A 71 -14.03 -6.48 10.91
CA LEU A 71 -13.71 -5.61 9.79
C LEU A 71 -12.75 -4.51 10.24
N LYS A 72 -11.71 -4.31 9.44
CA LYS A 72 -10.62 -3.37 9.71
C LYS A 72 -10.38 -2.48 8.50
N GLY A 73 -10.69 -1.19 8.64
CA GLY A 73 -10.65 -0.20 7.55
C GLY A 73 -9.23 0.22 7.16
N CYS A 74 -8.30 0.20 8.12
CA CYS A 74 -6.90 0.54 7.93
C CYS A 74 -5.98 -0.50 8.61
N LEU A 75 -4.84 -0.82 8.00
CA LEU A 75 -3.90 -1.80 8.57
C LEU A 75 -3.37 -1.38 9.95
N ASN A 76 -3.11 -0.09 10.13
CA ASN A 76 -2.39 0.43 11.29
C ASN A 76 -3.31 1.00 12.39
N ARG A 77 -4.64 0.95 12.23
CA ARG A 77 -5.64 1.41 13.22
C ARG A 77 -6.40 0.26 13.84
N ASN A 78 -6.47 0.19 15.17
CA ASN A 78 -7.21 -0.86 15.90
C ASN A 78 -8.38 -0.31 16.74
N ASP A 79 -8.53 1.01 16.76
CA ASP A 79 -9.54 1.76 17.49
C ASP A 79 -10.92 1.79 16.80
N ASP A 80 -11.00 1.36 15.55
CA ASP A 80 -12.21 1.42 14.69
C ASP A 80 -12.71 0.05 14.21
N LEU A 81 -12.33 -1.03 14.89
CA LEU A 81 -12.72 -2.39 14.54
C LEU A 81 -14.24 -2.60 14.68
N ARG A 82 -14.85 -3.25 13.68
CA ARG A 82 -16.29 -3.58 13.71
C ARG A 82 -16.47 -5.09 13.64
N SER A 83 -17.15 -5.68 14.63
CA SER A 83 -17.39 -7.13 14.68
C SER A 83 -18.27 -7.59 13.52
N MET A 84 -18.03 -8.79 13.00
CA MET A 84 -18.99 -9.53 12.16
C MET A 84 -19.59 -10.74 12.90
N GLY A 85 -19.29 -10.90 14.19
CA GLY A 85 -19.82 -12.00 15.01
C GLY A 85 -21.32 -11.84 15.28
N ASP A 86 -22.04 -12.97 15.29
CA ASP A 86 -23.48 -13.04 15.55
C ASP A 86 -24.37 -12.15 14.66
N MET A 87 -23.87 -11.75 13.48
CA MET A 87 -24.60 -10.94 12.50
C MET A 87 -25.15 -11.78 11.36
N THR A 88 -26.33 -11.39 10.87
CA THR A 88 -26.89 -11.85 9.60
C THR A 88 -26.09 -11.28 8.42
N LYS A 89 -26.31 -11.84 7.23
CA LYS A 89 -25.67 -11.36 5.99
C LYS A 89 -25.97 -9.90 5.69
N ASP A 90 -27.18 -9.43 5.99
CA ASP A 90 -27.58 -8.05 5.71
C ASP A 90 -26.96 -7.07 6.71
N GLU A 91 -26.83 -7.47 7.98
CA GLU A 91 -26.07 -6.71 8.98
C GLU A 91 -24.60 -6.62 8.62
N ILE A 92 -23.94 -7.73 8.25
CA ILE A 92 -22.54 -7.72 7.78
C ILE A 92 -22.36 -6.80 6.58
N ARG A 93 -23.32 -6.80 5.64
CA ARG A 93 -23.29 -5.94 4.47
C ARG A 93 -23.34 -4.47 4.86
N GLU A 94 -24.16 -4.11 5.85
CA GLU A 94 -24.24 -2.74 6.34
C GLU A 94 -22.98 -2.35 7.10
N THR A 95 -22.51 -3.18 8.02
CA THR A 95 -21.24 -2.99 8.74
C THR A 95 -20.06 -2.80 7.78
N PHE A 96 -20.03 -3.51 6.65
CA PHE A 96 -19.02 -3.30 5.61
C PHE A 96 -19.13 -1.92 4.95
N ARG A 97 -20.33 -1.46 4.60
CA ARG A 97 -20.54 -0.12 4.03
C ARG A 97 -20.11 0.96 5.01
N GLU A 98 -20.48 0.83 6.27
CA GLU A 98 -20.06 1.73 7.33
C GLU A 98 -18.54 1.70 7.52
N THR A 99 -17.92 0.51 7.45
CA THR A 99 -16.46 0.38 7.51
C THR A 99 -15.81 1.16 6.38
N VAL A 100 -16.33 1.06 5.16
CA VAL A 100 -15.82 1.77 3.97
C VAL A 100 -16.05 3.28 4.07
N ALA A 101 -17.23 3.72 4.51
CA ALA A 101 -17.60 5.12 4.61
C ALA A 101 -16.80 5.87 5.68
N ASN A 102 -16.45 5.19 6.77
CA ASN A 102 -15.71 5.76 7.90
C ASN A 102 -14.20 5.44 7.86
N ARG A 103 -13.66 5.02 6.71
CA ARG A 103 -12.22 4.74 6.61
C ARG A 103 -11.44 6.03 6.75
N VAL A 104 -10.42 5.99 7.60
CA VAL A 104 -9.45 7.08 7.77
C VAL A 104 -8.07 6.58 7.35
N PRO A 105 -7.42 7.23 6.37
CA PRO A 105 -6.01 7.06 6.06
C PRO A 105 -5.12 7.19 7.31
N TYR A 106 -4.13 6.30 7.45
CA TYR A 106 -3.26 6.33 8.62
C TYR A 106 -2.39 7.59 8.66
N TYR A 107 -1.54 7.81 7.65
CA TYR A 107 -0.80 9.06 7.54
C TYR A 107 -1.66 10.10 6.81
N GLY A 108 -1.75 11.31 7.38
CA GLY A 108 -2.43 12.47 6.80
C GLY A 108 -3.77 12.82 7.44
N GLU A 109 -4.48 11.84 8.00
CA GLU A 109 -5.75 12.09 8.73
C GLU A 109 -5.67 11.57 10.18
N TYR A 110 -5.36 10.29 10.37
CA TYR A 110 -5.25 9.70 11.72
C TYR A 110 -3.95 10.08 12.44
N MET A 111 -2.82 9.95 11.76
CA MET A 111 -1.53 10.53 12.16
C MET A 111 -1.37 11.85 11.39
N VAL A 112 -1.22 12.94 12.11
CA VAL A 112 -0.97 14.28 11.58
C VAL A 112 0.46 14.70 11.90
N ARG A 113 0.98 15.65 11.15
CA ARG A 113 2.34 16.16 11.36
C ARG A 113 2.28 17.37 12.27
N GLY A 114 2.93 17.29 13.43
CA GLY A 114 3.02 18.37 14.41
C GLY A 114 3.98 19.48 13.96
N ASP A 115 4.07 20.54 14.77
CA ASP A 115 4.91 21.71 14.51
C ASP A 115 6.41 21.39 14.56
N ASP A 116 6.79 20.34 15.29
CA ASP A 116 8.16 19.80 15.35
C ASP A 116 8.50 18.91 14.15
N GLY A 117 7.52 18.62 13.29
CA GLY A 117 7.66 17.76 12.13
C GLY A 117 7.49 16.27 12.42
N GLU A 118 7.22 15.89 13.67
CA GLU A 118 6.95 14.51 14.10
C GLU A 118 5.50 14.12 13.82
N TRP A 119 5.24 12.81 13.82
CA TRP A 119 3.89 12.27 13.63
C TRP A 119 3.20 12.06 14.97
N GLU A 120 2.03 12.67 15.13
CA GLU A 120 1.18 12.55 16.31
C GLU A 120 -0.22 12.07 15.93
N ILE A 121 -0.90 11.39 16.86
CA ILE A 121 -2.28 10.95 16.65
C ILE A 121 -3.18 12.18 16.71
N ASN A 122 -4.08 12.32 15.74
CA ASN A 122 -5.10 13.35 15.74
C ASN A 122 -6.12 13.10 16.86
N ASP A 123 -6.25 14.08 17.76
CA ASP A 123 -7.14 14.07 18.91
C ASP A 123 -8.61 13.75 18.57
N GLU A 124 -9.06 14.05 17.35
CA GLU A 124 -10.40 13.68 16.86
C GLU A 124 -10.69 12.18 17.02
N TYR A 125 -9.66 11.34 16.94
CA TYR A 125 -9.79 9.88 17.00
C TYR A 125 -9.42 9.27 18.35
N ILE A 126 -8.99 10.08 19.32
CA ILE A 126 -8.59 9.61 20.66
C ILE A 126 -9.81 9.45 21.59
N GLY A 127 -10.97 10.03 21.23
CA GLY A 127 -12.15 10.15 22.12
C GLY A 127 -13.01 8.91 22.38
N ASN A 128 -12.76 7.76 21.73
CA ASN A 128 -13.64 6.57 21.85
C ASN A 128 -13.02 5.39 22.62
N VAL A 129 -11.95 5.61 23.38
CA VAL A 129 -11.36 4.56 24.23
C VAL A 129 -11.93 4.69 25.65
N GLU A 130 -13.15 4.19 25.86
CA GLU A 130 -13.55 3.79 27.22
C GLU A 130 -12.85 2.45 27.53
N VAL A 131 -11.98 2.49 28.53
CA VAL A 131 -11.22 1.34 29.07
C VAL A 131 -12.15 0.40 29.84
#